data_AF-A0A972P0E8-F1
#
_entry.id   AF-A0A972P0E8-F1
#
_cell.length_a   1.000
_cell.length_b   1.000
_cell.length_c   1.000
_cell.angle_alpha   90.00
_cell.angle_beta   90.00
_cell.angle_gamma   90.00
#
_symmetry.space_group_name_H-M   'P 1'
#
loop_
_entity.id
_entity.type
_entity.pdbx_description
1 polymer ?
#
loop_
_entity_poly.entity_id
_entity_poly.type
_entity_poly.pdbx_seq_one_letter_code
_entity_poly.pdbx_strand_id
1 'polypeptide(L)'
;MTEQTCFRCGARTPPYDIVNAASSDGTYRLLCSGCFNEDMAQWADIVGFEHPQFTPVRLLDADGDSHEFHFRSLLLGDQISLEAFELAGNDESEGYRFQILDESQSDPFVLLGKLVQKMMRALSVKHLHEDASGLQVAGTMVRGRIEWDGVEDGRLPCVVIDGKRVEWNDFGAILMAFEGWQFRLELLDPSDEA
;
A
#
# COMPACT_ATOMS: atom_id res chain seq x y z
N MET A 1 -12.11 -9.16 -9.69
CA MET A 1 -10.71 -9.28 -10.16
C MET A 1 -10.45 -10.72 -10.58
N THR A 2 -9.96 -10.98 -11.79
CA THR A 2 -9.70 -12.33 -12.31
C THR A 2 -8.27 -12.75 -12.01
N GLU A 3 -8.06 -13.93 -11.43
CA GLU A 3 -6.72 -14.52 -11.24
C GLU A 3 -5.91 -14.50 -12.54
N GLN A 4 -4.62 -14.22 -12.42
CA GLN A 4 -3.67 -14.25 -13.53
C GLN A 4 -2.73 -15.43 -13.40
N THR A 5 -2.14 -15.85 -14.50
CA THR A 5 -1.23 -17.01 -14.53
C THR A 5 0.21 -16.52 -14.51
N CYS A 6 0.99 -16.96 -13.51
CA CYS A 6 2.43 -16.71 -13.46
C CYS A 6 3.11 -17.39 -14.66
N PHE A 7 3.91 -16.62 -15.41
CA PHE A 7 4.65 -17.11 -16.57
C PHE A 7 5.64 -18.22 -16.22
N ARG A 8 6.29 -18.13 -15.05
CA ARG A 8 7.38 -19.05 -14.67
C ARG A 8 6.86 -20.36 -14.04
N CYS A 9 5.99 -20.29 -13.05
CA CYS A 9 5.49 -21.49 -12.35
C CYS A 9 4.12 -21.98 -12.83
N GLY A 10 3.41 -21.22 -13.67
CA GLY A 10 2.08 -21.58 -14.16
C GLY A 10 0.94 -21.50 -13.12
N ALA A 11 1.23 -21.04 -11.90
CA ALA A 11 0.22 -20.91 -10.85
C ALA A 11 -0.78 -19.80 -11.16
N ARG A 12 -2.06 -20.06 -10.88
CA ARG A 12 -3.10 -19.02 -10.85
C ARG A 12 -2.94 -18.24 -9.55
N THR A 13 -2.71 -16.94 -9.70
CA THR A 13 -2.31 -16.04 -8.62
C THR A 13 -3.28 -14.86 -8.57
N PRO A 14 -3.65 -14.39 -7.37
CA PRO A 14 -4.44 -13.17 -7.23
C PRO A 14 -3.75 -11.98 -7.91
N PRO A 15 -4.47 -11.03 -8.52
CA PRO A 15 -3.85 -9.90 -9.21
C PRO A 15 -2.91 -9.07 -8.34
N TYR A 16 -3.21 -8.91 -7.05
CA TYR A 16 -2.36 -8.19 -6.12
C TYR A 16 -0.99 -8.85 -5.90
N ASP A 17 -0.83 -10.14 -6.18
CA ASP A 17 0.41 -10.88 -6.01
C ASP A 17 1.16 -11.09 -7.34
N ILE A 18 0.72 -10.39 -8.40
CA ILE A 18 1.40 -10.38 -9.70
C ILE A 18 2.28 -9.15 -9.85
N VAL A 19 3.48 -9.37 -10.39
CA VAL A 19 4.44 -8.37 -10.78
C VAL A 19 4.61 -8.41 -12.30
N ASN A 20 4.51 -7.25 -12.95
CA ASN A 20 4.84 -7.10 -14.36
C ASN A 20 6.35 -6.82 -14.50
N ALA A 21 7.13 -7.87 -14.76
CA ALA A 21 8.58 -7.81 -14.77
C ALA A 21 9.13 -7.67 -16.20
N ALA A 22 10.02 -6.71 -16.40
CA ALA A 22 10.80 -6.60 -17.62
C ALA A 22 11.84 -7.72 -17.68
N SER A 23 11.89 -8.42 -18.82
CA SER A 23 12.88 -9.46 -19.11
C SER A 23 14.06 -8.88 -19.88
N SER A 24 15.19 -9.58 -19.87
CA SER A 24 16.42 -9.17 -20.56
C SER A 24 16.27 -9.08 -22.10
N ASP A 25 15.25 -9.71 -22.66
CA ASP A 25 14.87 -9.64 -24.08
C ASP A 25 13.97 -8.43 -24.42
N GLY A 26 13.69 -7.56 -23.45
CA GLY A 26 12.82 -6.39 -23.60
C GLY A 26 11.32 -6.72 -23.58
N THR A 27 10.94 -7.98 -23.35
CA THR A 27 9.54 -8.37 -23.16
C THR A 27 9.11 -8.21 -21.70
N TYR A 28 7.81 -8.02 -21.50
CA TYR A 28 7.20 -7.97 -20.17
C TYR A 28 6.55 -9.31 -19.85
N ARG A 29 6.76 -9.82 -18.63
CA ARG A 29 6.22 -11.10 -18.17
C ARG A 29 5.55 -10.93 -16.82
N LEU A 30 4.40 -11.57 -16.65
CA LEU A 30 3.68 -11.61 -15.38
C LEU A 30 4.28 -12.71 -14.50
N LEU A 31 4.81 -12.35 -13.34
CA LEU A 31 5.36 -13.28 -12.36
C LEU A 31 4.59 -13.15 -11.04
N CYS A 32 4.34 -14.25 -10.34
CA CYS A 32 3.97 -14.13 -8.92
C CYS A 32 5.14 -13.57 -8.12
N SER A 33 4.88 -12.95 -6.97
CA SER A 33 5.92 -12.35 -6.12
C SER A 33 7.03 -13.34 -5.74
N GLY A 34 6.69 -14.61 -5.48
CA GLY A 34 7.68 -15.67 -5.21
C GLY A 34 8.65 -15.90 -6.38
N CYS A 35 8.13 -16.08 -7.60
CA CYS A 35 9.00 -16.24 -8.79
C CYS A 35 9.80 -14.99 -9.11
N PHE A 36 9.19 -13.80 -8.93
CA PHE A 36 9.89 -12.54 -9.09
C PHE A 36 11.06 -12.42 -8.10
N ASN A 37 10.83 -12.72 -6.83
CA ASN A 37 11.85 -12.63 -5.79
C ASN A 37 12.97 -13.66 -5.98
N GLU A 38 12.64 -14.88 -6.43
CA GLU A 38 13.65 -15.87 -6.81
C GLU A 38 14.56 -15.34 -7.92
N ASP A 39 13.98 -14.72 -8.97
CA ASP A 39 14.78 -14.11 -10.03
C ASP A 39 15.67 -13.01 -9.42
N MET A 40 15.11 -12.08 -8.64
CA MET A 40 15.87 -10.98 -8.04
C MET A 40 16.99 -11.46 -7.10
N ALA A 41 16.75 -12.52 -6.32
CA ALA A 41 17.76 -13.10 -5.44
C ALA A 41 18.91 -13.70 -6.25
N GLN A 42 18.61 -14.38 -7.37
CA GLN A 42 19.63 -14.89 -8.28
C GLN A 42 20.44 -13.76 -8.92
N TRP A 43 19.78 -12.67 -9.34
CA TRP A 43 20.45 -11.50 -9.92
C TRP A 43 21.35 -10.76 -8.93
N ALA A 44 20.99 -10.76 -7.64
CA ALA A 44 21.73 -10.10 -6.57
C ALA A 44 22.74 -11.02 -5.86
N ASP A 45 22.94 -12.25 -6.32
CA ASP A 45 23.78 -13.28 -5.68
C ASP A 45 23.41 -13.53 -4.20
N ILE A 46 22.12 -13.40 -3.84
CA ILE A 46 21.62 -13.64 -2.48
C ILE A 46 21.31 -15.13 -2.32
N VAL A 47 22.10 -15.80 -1.47
CA VAL A 47 21.96 -17.24 -1.21
C VAL A 47 20.98 -17.47 -0.06
N GLY A 48 20.01 -18.36 -0.27
CA GLY A 48 19.06 -18.76 0.78
C GLY A 48 17.98 -17.73 1.09
N PHE A 49 17.65 -16.86 0.13
CA PHE A 49 16.51 -15.95 0.26
C PHE A 49 15.22 -16.74 0.52
N GLU A 50 14.47 -16.34 1.55
CA GLU A 50 13.19 -16.94 1.90
C GLU A 50 12.04 -16.02 1.50
N HIS A 51 11.02 -16.59 0.87
CA HIS A 51 9.77 -15.89 0.55
C HIS A 51 8.60 -16.51 1.33
N PRO A 52 8.45 -16.18 2.63
CA PRO A 52 7.35 -16.70 3.43
C PRO A 52 6.02 -16.08 2.99
N GLN A 53 4.98 -16.92 3.01
CA GLN A 53 3.60 -16.51 2.80
C GLN A 53 2.98 -16.16 4.14
N PHE A 54 2.67 -14.88 4.35
CA PHE A 54 2.03 -14.44 5.59
C PHE A 54 0.52 -14.61 5.51
N THR A 55 -0.06 -15.10 6.60
CA THR A 55 -1.53 -15.15 6.73
C THR A 55 -2.06 -13.72 6.91
N PRO A 56 -3.18 -13.35 6.28
CA PRO A 56 -3.80 -12.05 6.51
C PRO A 56 -4.07 -11.79 7.98
N VAL A 57 -3.92 -10.54 8.40
CA VAL A 57 -4.12 -10.10 9.79
C VAL A 57 -5.32 -9.16 9.84
N ARG A 58 -6.14 -9.30 10.89
CA ARG A 58 -7.22 -8.35 11.19
C ARG A 58 -6.83 -7.43 12.33
N LEU A 59 -6.97 -6.13 12.11
CA LEU A 59 -6.76 -5.09 13.12
C LEU A 59 -8.02 -4.23 13.23
N LEU A 60 -8.22 -3.61 14.40
CA LEU A 60 -9.27 -2.63 14.61
C LEU A 60 -8.69 -1.22 14.43
N ASP A 61 -9.46 -0.31 13.85
CA ASP A 61 -9.14 1.11 13.85
C ASP A 61 -9.61 1.83 15.14
N ALA A 62 -9.40 3.14 15.19
CA ALA A 62 -9.76 4.00 16.31
C ALA A 62 -11.26 3.99 16.63
N ASP A 63 -12.12 3.72 15.65
CA ASP A 63 -13.58 3.63 15.80
C ASP A 63 -14.04 2.20 16.15
N GLY A 64 -13.12 1.23 16.11
CA GLY A 64 -13.38 -0.18 16.37
C GLY A 64 -13.80 -0.96 15.11
N ASP A 65 -13.66 -0.37 13.92
CA ASP A 65 -13.93 -1.03 12.65
C ASP A 65 -12.83 -2.05 12.33
N SER A 66 -13.22 -3.21 11.80
CA SER A 66 -12.29 -4.30 11.51
C SER A 66 -11.76 -4.22 10.09
N HIS A 67 -10.43 -4.21 9.97
CA HIS A 67 -9.67 -4.12 8.72
C HIS A 67 -8.85 -5.40 8.50
N GLU A 68 -8.96 -6.03 7.32
CA GLU A 68 -8.21 -7.23 6.96
C GLU A 68 -7.09 -6.90 5.97
N PHE A 69 -5.86 -7.21 6.38
CA PHE A 69 -4.66 -6.87 5.63
C PHE A 69 -4.00 -8.10 5.00
N HIS A 70 -3.79 -8.02 3.69
CA HIS A 70 -2.96 -8.93 2.93
C HIS A 70 -1.53 -8.41 2.84
N PHE A 71 -0.58 -9.31 2.60
CA PHE A 71 0.84 -8.97 2.55
C PHE A 71 1.46 -9.34 1.22
N ARG A 72 2.43 -8.55 0.78
CA ARG A 72 3.29 -8.86 -0.36
C ARG A 72 4.71 -8.43 -0.06
N SER A 73 5.68 -9.30 -0.36
CA SER A 73 7.10 -8.96 -0.28
C SER A 73 7.73 -8.92 -1.67
N LEU A 74 8.54 -7.90 -1.92
CA LEU A 74 9.30 -7.75 -3.16
C LEU A 74 10.77 -7.48 -2.83
N LEU A 75 11.67 -8.27 -3.40
CA LEU A 75 13.10 -8.08 -3.32
C LEU A 75 13.52 -7.08 -4.40
N LEU A 76 14.10 -5.96 -3.99
CA LEU A 76 14.42 -4.80 -4.82
C LEU A 76 15.92 -4.51 -4.73
N GLY A 77 16.72 -5.38 -5.36
CA GLY A 77 18.19 -5.28 -5.28
C GLY A 77 18.70 -5.71 -3.91
N ASP A 78 19.35 -4.80 -3.20
CA ASP A 78 19.88 -5.04 -1.85
C ASP A 78 18.86 -4.79 -0.73
N GLN A 79 17.63 -4.37 -1.09
CA GLN A 79 16.53 -4.11 -0.16
C GLN A 79 15.37 -5.09 -0.33
N ILE A 80 14.61 -5.32 0.73
CA ILE A 80 13.31 -5.99 0.69
C ILE A 80 12.21 -5.02 1.07
N SER A 81 11.17 -4.99 0.25
CA SER A 81 9.91 -4.33 0.54
C SER A 81 8.94 -5.33 1.14
N LEU A 82 8.31 -4.97 2.25
CA LEU A 82 7.13 -5.66 2.77
C LEU A 82 5.97 -4.67 2.81
N GLU A 83 4.92 -5.00 2.08
CA GLU A 83 3.70 -4.21 1.96
C GLU A 83 2.54 -4.93 2.65
N ALA A 84 1.67 -4.15 3.31
CA ALA A 84 0.37 -4.59 3.82
C ALA A 84 -0.73 -3.72 3.20
N PHE A 85 -1.81 -4.33 2.72
CA PHE A 85 -2.89 -3.62 2.07
C PHE A 85 -4.23 -4.32 2.25
N GLU A 86 -5.31 -3.54 2.20
CA GLU A 86 -6.67 -4.08 2.15
C GLU A 86 -7.08 -4.40 0.71
N LEU A 87 -7.93 -5.41 0.54
CA LEU A 87 -8.64 -5.68 -0.71
C LEU A 87 -10.02 -5.01 -0.65
N ALA A 88 -10.03 -3.70 -0.43
CA ALA A 88 -11.24 -2.91 -0.26
C ALA A 88 -11.81 -2.47 -1.62
N GLY A 89 -13.12 -2.58 -1.79
CA GLY A 89 -13.83 -2.02 -2.95
C GLY A 89 -13.54 -2.70 -4.28
N ASN A 90 -13.83 -1.96 -5.36
CA ASN A 90 -13.54 -2.38 -6.75
C ASN A 90 -12.30 -1.69 -7.32
N ASP A 91 -11.73 -0.72 -6.59
CA ASP A 91 -10.60 0.09 -6.98
C ASP A 91 -9.36 -0.32 -6.17
N GLU A 92 -8.28 -0.68 -6.85
CA GLU A 92 -7.03 -1.10 -6.21
C GLU A 92 -6.35 0.02 -5.42
N SER A 93 -6.76 1.27 -5.62
CA SER A 93 -6.30 2.41 -4.84
C SER A 93 -7.07 2.59 -3.53
N GLU A 94 -8.24 1.97 -3.34
CA GLU A 94 -9.03 2.05 -2.09
C GLU A 94 -8.42 1.20 -0.96
N GLY A 95 -8.68 1.60 0.29
CA GLY A 95 -8.23 0.88 1.48
C GLY A 95 -6.90 1.37 2.04
N TYR A 96 -6.62 0.91 3.26
CA TYR A 96 -5.34 1.13 3.91
C TYR A 96 -4.22 0.39 3.18
N ARG A 97 -3.06 1.06 3.08
CA ARG A 97 -1.83 0.49 2.51
C ARG A 97 -0.65 1.02 3.30
N PHE A 98 0.25 0.12 3.66
CA PHE A 98 1.44 0.39 4.45
C PHE A 98 2.63 -0.34 3.84
N GLN A 99 3.81 0.27 3.89
CA GLN A 99 5.04 -0.35 3.42
C GLN A 99 6.14 -0.17 4.45
N ILE A 100 7.09 -1.11 4.47
CA ILE A 100 8.41 -0.92 5.05
C ILE A 100 9.47 -1.40 4.05
N LEU A 101 10.64 -0.76 4.07
CA LEU A 101 11.85 -1.19 3.37
C LEU A 101 12.90 -1.55 4.42
N ASP A 102 13.65 -2.62 4.17
CA ASP A 102 14.76 -3.04 5.00
C ASP A 102 15.83 -3.72 4.14
N GLU A 103 16.93 -4.17 4.74
CA GLU A 103 17.95 -4.94 4.05
C GLU A 103 17.39 -6.27 3.53
N SER A 104 17.80 -6.68 2.32
CA SER A 104 17.35 -7.90 1.63
C SER A 104 17.50 -9.21 2.40
N GLN A 105 18.42 -9.25 3.37
CA GLN A 105 18.67 -10.42 4.24
C GLN A 105 18.01 -10.30 5.62
N SER A 106 17.17 -9.29 5.83
CA SER A 106 16.44 -9.12 7.08
C SER A 106 15.48 -10.29 7.32
N ASP A 107 15.33 -10.67 8.60
CA ASP A 107 14.39 -11.72 8.99
C ASP A 107 12.94 -11.31 8.64
N PRO A 108 12.22 -12.10 7.82
CA PRO A 108 10.88 -11.73 7.37
C PRO A 108 9.85 -11.54 8.49
N PHE A 109 9.98 -12.27 9.61
CA PHE A 109 9.08 -12.14 10.75
C PHE A 109 9.40 -10.90 11.60
N VAL A 110 10.68 -10.51 11.67
CA VAL A 110 11.08 -9.21 12.25
C VAL A 110 10.50 -8.06 11.42
N LEU A 111 10.62 -8.12 10.10
CA LEU A 111 9.99 -7.17 9.16
C LEU A 111 8.47 -7.10 9.36
N LEU A 112 7.79 -8.25 9.41
CA LEU A 112 6.35 -8.32 9.67
C LEU A 112 5.99 -7.66 11.01
N GLY A 113 6.76 -7.93 12.07
CA GLY A 113 6.58 -7.30 13.36
C GLY A 113 6.67 -5.77 13.29
N LYS A 114 7.70 -5.23 12.61
CA LYS A 114 7.85 -3.78 12.40
C LYS A 114 6.66 -3.18 11.63
N LEU A 115 6.23 -3.84 10.56
CA LEU A 115 5.10 -3.38 9.74
C LEU A 115 3.79 -3.39 10.53
N VAL A 116 3.49 -4.46 11.26
CA VAL A 116 2.29 -4.53 12.11
C VAL A 116 2.30 -3.42 13.17
N GLN A 117 3.45 -3.10 13.77
CA GLN A 117 3.56 -1.98 14.70
C GLN A 117 3.27 -0.62 14.03
N LYS A 118 3.75 -0.41 12.79
CA LYS A 118 3.42 0.78 11.98
C LYS A 118 1.92 0.86 11.70
N MET A 119 1.31 -0.25 11.29
CA MET A 119 -0.13 -0.35 11.02
C MET A 119 -0.96 0.00 12.26
N MET A 120 -0.63 -0.57 13.43
CA MET A 120 -1.35 -0.31 14.68
C MET A 120 -1.28 1.16 15.09
N ARG A 121 -0.12 1.83 14.92
CA ARG A 121 0.01 3.26 15.21
C ARG A 121 -0.85 4.09 14.27
N ALA A 122 -0.81 3.82 12.97
CA ALA A 122 -1.60 4.54 11.99
C ALA A 122 -3.11 4.36 12.22
N LEU A 123 -3.57 3.13 12.46
CA LEU A 123 -4.98 2.82 12.70
C LEU A 123 -5.53 3.40 14.02
N SER A 124 -4.66 3.75 14.96
CA SER A 124 -5.07 4.35 16.25
C SER A 124 -5.48 5.83 16.15
N VAL A 125 -5.32 6.45 14.98
CA VAL A 125 -5.65 7.86 14.73
C VAL A 125 -6.66 7.94 13.58
N LYS A 126 -7.72 8.72 13.79
CA LYS A 126 -8.70 9.05 12.76
C LYS A 126 -8.47 10.47 12.24
N HIS A 127 -8.41 10.62 10.93
CA HIS A 127 -8.24 11.90 10.24
C HIS A 127 -9.55 12.43 9.66
N LEU A 128 -10.51 11.56 9.37
CA LEU A 128 -11.82 11.92 8.82
C LEU A 128 -12.96 11.54 9.76
N HIS A 129 -14.01 12.34 9.76
CA HIS A 129 -15.29 12.00 10.37
C HIS A 129 -16.43 12.48 9.48
N GLU A 130 -17.63 11.94 9.69
CA GLU A 130 -18.84 12.42 9.01
C GLU A 130 -19.72 13.20 9.98
N ASP A 131 -20.22 14.35 9.54
CA ASP A 131 -21.19 15.17 10.25
C ASP A 131 -22.35 15.60 9.33
N ALA A 132 -23.20 16.52 9.81
CA ALA A 132 -24.36 16.99 9.04
C ALA A 132 -24.00 17.71 7.73
N SER A 133 -22.74 18.15 7.57
CA SER A 133 -22.21 18.81 6.37
C SER A 133 -21.47 17.85 5.42
N GLY A 134 -21.30 16.58 5.82
CA GLY A 134 -20.63 15.54 5.05
C GLY A 134 -19.32 15.10 5.69
N LEU A 135 -18.39 14.64 4.86
CA LEU A 135 -17.06 14.19 5.28
C LEU A 135 -16.21 15.40 5.67
N GLN A 136 -15.55 15.37 6.82
CA GLN A 136 -14.76 16.47 7.36
C GLN A 136 -13.46 15.98 7.99
N VAL A 137 -12.47 16.87 8.11
CA VAL A 137 -11.23 16.57 8.86
C VAL A 137 -11.53 16.59 10.36
N ALA A 138 -11.14 15.55 11.09
CA ALA A 138 -11.38 15.41 12.54
C ALA A 138 -10.57 16.38 13.43
N GLY A 139 -9.57 17.05 12.86
CA GLY A 139 -8.73 18.03 13.55
C GLY A 139 -8.06 19.01 12.58
N THR A 140 -6.75 19.20 12.70
CA THR A 140 -5.97 20.09 11.82
C THR A 140 -4.84 19.35 11.09
N MET A 141 -4.78 18.03 11.25
CA MET A 141 -3.77 17.16 10.66
C MET A 141 -4.47 16.04 9.91
N VAL A 142 -4.10 15.89 8.64
CA VAL A 142 -4.59 14.82 7.76
C VAL A 142 -3.39 14.10 7.21
N ARG A 143 -3.40 12.78 7.31
CA ARG A 143 -2.41 11.91 6.67
C ARG A 143 -3.14 10.96 5.76
N GLY A 144 -2.54 10.70 4.62
CA GLY A 144 -3.13 9.84 3.62
C GLY A 144 -2.13 9.57 2.51
N ARG A 145 -2.62 8.89 1.48
CA ARG A 145 -1.85 8.53 0.30
C ARG A 145 -2.41 9.27 -0.91
N ILE A 146 -1.54 9.84 -1.73
CA ILE A 146 -1.93 10.39 -3.03
C ILE A 146 -1.93 9.22 -4.02
N GLU A 147 -3.02 9.03 -4.73
CA GLU A 147 -3.25 7.92 -5.66
C GLU A 147 -3.72 8.44 -7.02
N TRP A 148 -3.61 7.59 -8.04
CA TRP A 148 -4.15 7.92 -9.35
C TRP A 148 -5.68 7.89 -9.31
N ASP A 149 -6.32 8.83 -10.02
CA ASP A 149 -7.78 8.94 -10.02
C ASP A 149 -8.47 7.90 -10.92
N GLY A 150 -7.72 7.11 -11.69
CA GLY A 150 -8.26 6.11 -12.61
C GLY A 150 -8.76 6.70 -13.94
N VAL A 151 -8.62 8.02 -14.14
CA VAL A 151 -9.07 8.72 -15.34
C VAL A 151 -7.91 8.87 -16.31
N GLU A 152 -8.02 8.27 -17.49
CA GLU A 152 -7.08 8.48 -18.58
C GLU A 152 -7.13 9.95 -19.02
N ASP A 153 -5.97 10.60 -19.18
CA ASP A 153 -5.81 12.06 -19.35
C ASP A 153 -6.31 12.92 -18.17
N GLY A 154 -6.62 12.31 -17.03
CA GLY A 154 -6.86 12.98 -15.76
C GLY A 154 -5.69 13.86 -15.36
N ARG A 155 -5.98 15.03 -14.76
CA ARG A 155 -4.96 15.99 -14.30
C ARG A 155 -4.88 16.12 -12.79
N LEU A 156 -5.78 15.46 -12.07
CA LEU A 156 -5.88 15.53 -10.62
C LEU A 156 -5.67 14.12 -10.06
N PRO A 157 -4.99 13.98 -8.90
CA PRO A 157 -4.95 12.71 -8.21
C PRO A 157 -6.27 12.48 -7.46
N CYS A 158 -6.40 11.34 -6.80
CA CYS A 158 -7.27 11.21 -5.63
C CYS A 158 -6.40 11.09 -4.37
N VAL A 159 -7.03 11.20 -3.19
CA VAL A 159 -6.37 10.92 -1.92
C VAL A 159 -7.09 9.81 -1.18
N VAL A 160 -6.34 9.00 -0.45
CA VAL A 160 -6.86 7.93 0.39
C VAL A 160 -6.49 8.24 1.83
N ILE A 161 -7.50 8.52 2.65
CA ILE A 161 -7.36 8.94 4.04
C ILE A 161 -8.21 7.99 4.88
N ASP A 162 -7.64 7.44 5.95
CA ASP A 162 -8.29 6.41 6.77
C ASP A 162 -8.86 5.24 5.94
N GLY A 163 -8.14 4.85 4.89
CA GLY A 163 -8.56 3.82 3.93
C GLY A 163 -9.68 4.25 2.97
N LYS A 164 -10.27 5.43 3.13
CA LYS A 164 -11.34 5.95 2.28
C LYS A 164 -10.78 6.76 1.13
N ARG A 165 -11.17 6.42 -0.10
CA ARG A 165 -10.90 7.23 -1.29
C ARG A 165 -11.71 8.52 -1.27
N VAL A 166 -11.05 9.64 -1.55
CA VAL A 166 -11.62 10.98 -1.64
C VAL A 166 -11.09 11.63 -2.91
N GLU A 167 -12.00 12.09 -3.78
CA GLU A 167 -11.61 12.79 -5.00
C GLU A 167 -11.01 14.16 -4.67
N TRP A 168 -10.10 14.65 -5.51
CA TRP A 168 -9.38 15.90 -5.22
C TRP A 168 -10.30 17.10 -4.99
N ASN A 169 -11.40 17.19 -5.74
CA ASN A 169 -12.37 18.26 -5.59
C ASN A 169 -13.10 18.18 -4.25
N ASP A 170 -13.43 16.97 -3.80
CA ASP A 170 -14.07 16.75 -2.50
C ASP A 170 -13.09 17.08 -1.37
N PHE A 171 -11.83 16.64 -1.48
CA PHE A 171 -10.79 17.02 -0.52
C PHE A 171 -10.60 18.54 -0.46
N GLY A 172 -10.59 19.22 -1.61
CA GLY A 172 -10.55 20.68 -1.68
C GLY A 172 -11.76 21.35 -1.03
N ALA A 173 -12.96 20.78 -1.16
CA ALA A 173 -14.16 21.27 -0.49
C ALA A 173 -14.07 21.11 1.03
N ILE A 174 -13.52 20.00 1.53
CA ILE A 174 -13.28 19.79 2.96
C ILE A 174 -12.32 20.86 3.51
N LEU A 175 -11.29 21.23 2.74
CA LEU A 175 -10.33 22.26 3.16
C LEU A 175 -10.93 23.66 3.30
N MET A 176 -12.14 23.92 2.76
CA MET A 176 -12.81 25.21 2.92
C MET A 176 -13.10 25.56 4.39
N ALA A 177 -13.19 24.56 5.28
CA ALA A 177 -13.32 24.77 6.72
C ALA A 177 -12.13 25.54 7.36
N PHE A 178 -10.99 25.61 6.66
CA PHE A 178 -9.75 26.24 7.13
C PHE A 178 -9.44 27.56 6.41
N GLU A 179 -10.45 28.30 5.93
CA GLU A 179 -10.24 29.61 5.31
C GLU A 179 -9.44 30.56 6.22
N GLY A 180 -8.35 31.13 5.70
CA GLY A 180 -7.46 32.03 6.42
C GLY A 180 -6.35 31.35 7.24
N TRP A 181 -6.27 30.02 7.25
CA TRP A 181 -5.21 29.27 7.94
C TRP A 181 -3.94 29.15 7.10
N GLN A 182 -2.81 28.93 7.78
CA GLN A 182 -1.55 28.51 7.13
C GLN A 182 -1.48 26.98 7.08
N PHE A 183 -0.88 26.43 6.03
CA PHE A 183 -0.75 24.97 5.87
C PHE A 183 0.70 24.55 5.55
N ARG A 184 1.01 23.29 5.84
CA ARG A 184 2.23 22.59 5.43
C ARG A 184 1.83 21.28 4.76
N LEU A 185 2.46 20.99 3.62
CA LEU A 185 2.37 19.69 2.96
C LEU A 185 3.75 19.03 3.01
N GLU A 186 3.79 17.78 3.46
CA GLU A 186 5.00 16.97 3.55
C GLU A 186 4.79 15.71 2.72
N LEU A 187 5.69 15.47 1.77
CA LEU A 187 5.68 14.28 0.92
C LEU A 187 6.69 13.29 1.50
N LEU A 188 6.23 12.09 1.81
CA LEU A 188 6.99 11.03 2.45
C LEU A 188 7.08 9.82 1.53
N ASP A 189 8.16 9.04 1.64
CA ASP A 189 8.22 7.74 0.99
C ASP A 189 7.18 6.81 1.64
N PRO A 190 6.51 5.90 0.90
CA PRO A 190 5.52 5.01 1.51
C PRO A 190 6.08 4.12 2.64
N SER A 191 7.40 3.89 2.65
CA SER A 191 8.09 3.17 3.71
C SER A 191 8.31 3.99 5.00
N ASP A 192 8.25 5.32 4.94
CA ASP A 192 8.43 6.22 6.08
C ASP A 192 7.19 6.26 7.00
N GLU A 193 7.39 6.71 8.24
CA GLU A 193 6.28 6.97 9.19
C GLU A 193 5.67 8.35 8.91
N ALA A 194 4.35 8.43 8.80
CA ALA A 194 3.59 9.66 8.56
C ALA A 194 3.16 10.39 9.85
#